data_AF-G0UCA5-F1
#
_entry.id   AF-G0UCA5-F1
#
_cell.length_a   1.000
_cell.length_b   1.000
_cell.length_c   1.000
_cell.angle_alpha   90.00
_cell.angle_beta   90.00
_cell.angle_gamma   90.00
#
_symmetry.space_group_name_H-M   'P 1'
#
loop_
_entity.id
_entity.type
_entity.pdbx_description
1 polymer ?
#
loop_
_entity_poly.entity_id
_entity_poly.type
_entity_poly.pdbx_seq_one_letter_code
_entity_poly.pdbx_strand_id
1 'polypeptide(L)'
;QRVDFPVAAPSANTFGHVSPTTAEHVLKDLGERDPSLLIVDGGRCDVGIESTVIKVVDANTIEVLRRGKVSVTDVERALGGQFSCRISVRDTRTCCLTATTSMDGPGQLLTHYSPNVVSRLLTPRSFQQGTSGDSWSGAFVELTSTPSEMKGVSLKLAVVIDFGGILQCLRGSCLAYLDLSAQSNVEEACFAVFEALRWSETVPEVQLVLFPLISEWSHGCADLELLVAVEDRLFRAASGEVANVHCD
;
A
#
# COMPACT_ATOMS: atom_id res chain seq x y z
N GLN A 1 -1.22 1.60 -31.58
CA GLN A 1 -1.86 2.78 -32.23
C GLN A 1 -1.31 4.05 -31.59
N ARG A 2 -1.18 5.14 -32.35
CA ARG A 2 -0.90 6.47 -31.80
C ARG A 2 -2.18 7.30 -31.89
N VAL A 3 -2.46 8.07 -30.87
CA VAL A 3 -3.55 9.06 -30.85
C VAL A 3 -2.95 10.46 -30.89
N ASP A 4 -3.70 11.42 -31.45
CA ASP A 4 -3.32 12.82 -31.64
C ASP A 4 -3.92 13.76 -30.58
N PHE A 5 -4.52 13.20 -29.53
CA PHE A 5 -5.11 13.92 -28.41
C PHE A 5 -4.57 13.43 -27.07
N PRO A 6 -4.63 14.27 -26.00
CA PRO A 6 -4.28 13.84 -24.64
C PRO A 6 -5.22 12.73 -24.15
N VAL A 7 -4.66 11.71 -23.51
CA VAL A 7 -5.42 10.60 -22.92
C VAL A 7 -5.52 10.79 -21.42
N ALA A 8 -6.74 10.95 -20.91
CA ALA A 8 -7.00 10.84 -19.48
C ALA A 8 -7.04 9.36 -19.09
N ALA A 9 -6.07 8.91 -18.30
CA ALA A 9 -5.92 7.51 -17.91
C ALA A 9 -5.66 7.40 -16.39
N PRO A 10 -6.71 7.26 -15.55
CA PRO A 10 -6.53 6.81 -14.17
C PRO A 10 -6.05 5.34 -14.16
N SER A 11 -5.76 4.82 -12.96
CA SER A 11 -5.44 3.40 -12.82
C SER A 11 -6.62 2.53 -13.30
N ALA A 12 -6.32 1.49 -14.09
CA ALA A 12 -7.32 0.67 -14.79
C ALA A 12 -7.92 -0.44 -13.89
N ASN A 13 -8.42 -0.06 -12.71
CA ASN A 13 -9.05 -0.93 -11.74
C ASN A 13 -10.48 -0.47 -11.42
N THR A 14 -11.25 -1.35 -10.79
CA THR A 14 -12.51 -0.93 -10.15
C THR A 14 -12.19 0.10 -9.05
N PHE A 15 -13.00 1.15 -8.94
CA PHE A 15 -12.76 2.26 -8.00
C PHE A 15 -12.51 1.76 -6.57
N GLY A 16 -11.42 2.23 -5.94
CA GLY A 16 -11.00 1.86 -4.59
C GLY A 16 -10.19 0.56 -4.47
N HIS A 17 -10.32 -0.34 -5.45
CA HIS A 17 -9.61 -1.61 -5.50
C HIS A 17 -8.09 -1.41 -5.71
N VAL A 18 -7.31 -2.48 -5.58
CA VAL A 18 -5.86 -2.49 -5.80
C VAL A 18 -5.53 -2.04 -7.24
N SER A 19 -4.54 -1.18 -7.44
CA SER A 19 -4.11 -0.78 -8.79
C SER A 19 -3.63 -1.98 -9.60
N PRO A 20 -3.81 -1.99 -10.95
CA PRO A 20 -3.33 -3.07 -11.79
C PRO A 20 -1.88 -2.84 -12.22
N THR A 21 -1.07 -3.90 -12.17
CA THR A 21 0.31 -3.92 -12.68
C THR A 21 0.53 -4.85 -13.88
N THR A 22 -0.51 -5.55 -14.32
CA THR A 22 -0.51 -6.48 -15.46
C THR A 22 -1.83 -6.37 -16.22
N ALA A 23 -1.87 -6.82 -17.47
CA ALA A 23 -3.11 -6.89 -18.26
C ALA A 23 -4.16 -7.83 -17.62
N GLU A 24 -3.72 -8.90 -16.97
CA GLU A 24 -4.60 -9.83 -16.26
C GLU A 24 -5.33 -9.15 -15.10
N HIS A 25 -4.65 -8.26 -14.36
CA HIS A 25 -5.29 -7.46 -13.31
C HIS A 25 -6.40 -6.57 -13.88
N VAL A 26 -6.16 -5.94 -15.04
CA VAL A 26 -7.17 -5.11 -15.73
C VAL A 26 -8.35 -5.97 -16.19
N LEU A 27 -8.08 -7.13 -16.77
CA LEU A 27 -9.11 -8.05 -17.26
C LEU A 27 -10.01 -8.55 -16.13
N LYS A 28 -9.44 -8.91 -14.97
CA LYS A 28 -10.19 -9.34 -13.79
C LYS A 28 -11.11 -8.25 -13.24
N ASP A 29 -10.64 -7.00 -13.25
CA ASP A 29 -11.40 -5.89 -12.67
C ASP A 29 -12.47 -5.32 -13.62
N LEU A 30 -12.16 -5.22 -14.91
CA LEU A 30 -12.95 -4.45 -15.88
C LEU A 30 -13.48 -5.28 -17.05
N GLY A 31 -12.87 -6.42 -17.35
CA GLY A 31 -13.22 -7.25 -18.52
C GLY A 31 -14.63 -7.83 -18.48
N GLU A 32 -15.11 -8.21 -17.30
CA GLU A 32 -16.50 -8.67 -17.14
C GLU A 32 -17.52 -7.54 -17.26
N ARG A 33 -17.12 -6.29 -16.94
CA ARG A 33 -18.00 -5.12 -16.98
C ARG A 33 -18.20 -4.59 -18.39
N ASP A 34 -17.16 -4.69 -19.22
CA ASP A 34 -17.19 -4.28 -20.62
C ASP A 34 -16.44 -5.31 -21.48
N PRO A 35 -17.18 -6.27 -22.08
CA PRO A 35 -16.59 -7.27 -22.97
C PRO A 35 -15.95 -6.69 -24.24
N SER A 36 -16.21 -5.42 -24.56
CA SER A 36 -15.62 -4.71 -25.69
C SER A 36 -14.37 -3.91 -25.32
N LEU A 37 -14.00 -3.90 -24.03
CA LEU A 37 -12.84 -3.19 -23.52
C LEU A 37 -11.56 -3.68 -24.20
N LEU A 38 -10.88 -2.76 -24.89
CA LEU A 38 -9.57 -3.05 -25.46
C LEU A 38 -8.51 -2.98 -24.37
N ILE A 39 -7.90 -4.12 -24.06
CA ILE A 39 -6.77 -4.23 -23.13
C ILE A 39 -5.49 -4.43 -23.95
N VAL A 40 -4.54 -3.52 -23.78
CA VAL A 40 -3.22 -3.64 -24.40
C VAL A 40 -2.29 -4.35 -23.42
N ASP A 41 -1.92 -5.58 -23.73
CA ASP A 41 -0.94 -6.33 -22.94
C ASP A 41 0.49 -5.91 -23.31
N GLY A 42 1.05 -5.03 -22.49
CA GLY A 42 2.45 -4.59 -22.56
C GLY A 42 3.38 -5.36 -21.62
N GLY A 43 2.91 -6.45 -21.01
CA GLY A 43 3.59 -7.10 -19.90
C GLY A 43 3.38 -6.37 -18.58
N ARG A 44 4.26 -6.66 -17.63
CA ARG A 44 4.19 -6.10 -16.27
C ARG A 44 4.76 -4.69 -16.22
N CYS A 45 4.16 -3.82 -15.40
CA CYS A 45 4.68 -2.48 -15.14
C CYS A 45 6.07 -2.52 -14.48
N ASP A 46 7.02 -1.73 -14.99
CA ASP A 46 8.41 -1.71 -14.51
C ASP A 46 8.60 -1.14 -13.09
N VAL A 47 7.66 -0.31 -12.62
CA VAL A 47 7.76 0.38 -11.32
C VAL A 47 6.86 -0.26 -10.26
N GLY A 48 5.68 -0.73 -10.64
CA GLY A 48 4.72 -1.38 -9.75
C GLY A 48 3.92 -0.45 -8.82
N ILE A 49 4.22 0.85 -8.74
CA ILE A 49 3.41 1.86 -8.04
C ILE A 49 3.12 3.07 -8.93
N GLU A 50 2.17 3.92 -8.51
CA GLU A 50 1.81 5.12 -9.26
C GLU A 50 2.89 6.22 -9.24
N SER A 51 2.71 7.18 -10.16
CA SER A 51 3.52 8.38 -10.25
C SER A 51 3.48 9.26 -8.99
N THR A 52 4.58 9.96 -8.77
CA THR A 52 4.65 11.12 -7.88
C THR A 52 3.76 12.23 -8.43
N VAL A 53 2.93 12.83 -7.57
CA VAL A 53 2.05 13.96 -7.93
C VAL A 53 2.53 15.19 -7.17
N ILE A 54 2.81 16.26 -7.92
CA ILE A 54 3.21 17.56 -7.37
C ILE A 54 2.21 18.63 -7.78
N LYS A 55 1.92 19.55 -6.86
CA LYS A 55 1.13 20.76 -7.10
C LYS A 55 2.06 21.95 -7.10
N VAL A 56 2.05 22.71 -8.19
CA VAL A 56 2.67 24.04 -8.21
C VAL A 56 1.69 24.98 -7.49
N VAL A 57 2.04 25.40 -6.28
CA VAL A 57 1.18 26.26 -5.45
C VAL A 57 1.32 27.71 -5.90
N ASP A 58 2.56 28.16 -6.08
CA ASP A 58 2.92 29.46 -6.61
C ASP A 58 4.32 29.41 -7.25
N ALA A 59 4.85 30.56 -7.65
CA ALA A 59 6.14 30.65 -8.33
C ALA A 59 7.33 30.07 -7.54
N ASN A 60 7.23 30.00 -6.21
CA ASN A 60 8.30 29.60 -5.31
C ASN A 60 7.93 28.42 -4.41
N THR A 61 6.76 27.79 -4.60
CA THR A 61 6.26 26.73 -3.73
C THR A 61 5.70 25.58 -4.53
N ILE A 62 6.24 24.39 -4.29
CA ILE A 62 5.72 23.12 -4.81
C ILE A 62 5.37 22.23 -3.62
N GLU A 63 4.26 21.52 -3.76
CA GLU A 63 3.79 20.58 -2.76
C GLU A 63 3.65 19.19 -3.35
N VAL A 64 4.33 18.21 -2.74
CA VAL A 64 4.16 16.80 -3.08
C VAL A 64 2.86 16.31 -2.48
N LEU A 65 1.91 15.95 -3.34
CA LEU A 65 0.59 15.45 -2.99
C LEU A 65 0.53 13.93 -2.89
N ARG A 66 1.38 13.23 -3.66
CA ARG A 66 1.52 11.77 -3.60
C ARG A 66 2.97 11.42 -3.91
N ARG A 67 3.61 10.63 -3.05
CA ARG A 67 4.94 10.09 -3.31
C ARG A 67 4.86 8.91 -4.27
N GLY A 68 5.80 8.79 -5.19
CA GLY A 68 5.95 7.67 -6.12
C GLY A 68 7.44 7.41 -6.37
N LYS A 69 7.79 6.84 -7.53
CA LYS A 69 9.21 6.58 -7.87
C LYS A 69 10.09 7.82 -7.95
N VAL A 70 9.52 8.97 -8.33
CA VAL A 70 10.28 10.23 -8.39
C VAL A 70 10.33 10.82 -6.97
N SER A 71 11.53 10.86 -6.38
CA SER A 71 11.76 11.36 -5.02
C SER A 71 11.71 12.89 -4.95
N VAL A 72 11.67 13.46 -3.73
CA VAL A 72 11.83 14.90 -3.55
C VAL A 72 13.20 15.33 -4.03
N THR A 73 14.24 14.54 -3.72
CA THR A 73 15.60 14.78 -4.19
C THR A 73 15.67 14.82 -5.72
N ASP A 74 14.92 13.98 -6.45
CA ASP A 74 14.86 14.03 -7.91
C ASP A 74 14.22 15.31 -8.42
N VAL A 75 13.16 15.78 -7.76
CA VAL A 75 12.51 17.07 -8.09
C VAL A 75 13.48 18.24 -7.85
N GLU A 76 14.17 18.26 -6.70
CA GLU A 76 15.19 19.27 -6.39
C GLU A 76 16.31 19.29 -7.44
N ARG A 77 16.79 18.11 -7.83
CA ARG A 77 17.81 17.96 -8.86
C ARG A 77 17.33 18.49 -10.21
N ALA A 78 16.07 18.22 -10.59
CA ALA A 78 15.49 18.70 -11.83
C ALA A 78 15.34 20.23 -11.87
N LEU A 79 15.07 20.88 -10.72
CA LEU A 79 15.03 22.34 -10.60
C LEU A 79 16.43 22.98 -10.68
N GLY A 80 17.48 22.21 -10.41
CA GLY A 80 18.88 22.58 -10.69
C GLY A 80 19.35 23.87 -10.01
N GLY A 81 18.73 24.27 -8.90
CA GLY A 81 19.02 25.53 -8.19
C GLY A 81 18.66 26.81 -8.95
N GLN A 82 18.08 26.71 -10.15
CA GLN A 82 17.66 27.86 -10.96
C GLN A 82 16.38 28.51 -10.41
N PHE A 83 15.56 27.71 -9.73
CA PHE A 83 14.34 28.14 -9.08
C PHE A 83 14.52 28.04 -7.57
N SER A 84 14.42 29.17 -6.87
CA SER A 84 14.32 29.19 -5.40
C SER A 84 12.93 28.70 -5.01
N CYS A 85 12.76 27.38 -4.95
CA CYS A 85 11.49 26.75 -4.65
C CYS A 85 11.54 26.01 -3.31
N ARG A 86 10.58 26.29 -2.45
CA ARG A 86 10.32 25.48 -1.26
C ARG A 86 9.49 24.27 -1.70
N ILE A 87 10.02 23.08 -1.44
CA ILE A 87 9.28 21.83 -1.61
C ILE A 87 8.75 21.39 -0.24
N SER A 88 7.43 21.27 -0.12
CA SER A 88 6.79 20.65 1.03
C SER A 88 6.19 19.31 0.63
N VAL A 89 6.07 18.38 1.58
CA VAL A 89 5.29 17.16 1.38
C VAL A 89 4.03 17.26 2.23
N ARG A 90 2.88 17.12 1.59
CA ARG A 90 1.59 17.10 2.28
C ARG A 90 1.38 15.72 2.90
N ASP A 91 1.06 15.69 4.19
CA ASP A 91 0.54 14.46 4.78
C ASP A 91 -0.92 14.27 4.36
N THR A 92 -1.13 13.43 3.36
CA THR A 92 -2.47 13.12 2.86
C THR A 92 -3.19 12.02 3.64
N ARG A 93 -2.56 11.41 4.66
CA ARG A 93 -3.19 10.39 5.51
C ARG A 93 -4.28 10.98 6.42
N THR A 94 -4.24 12.30 6.66
CA THR A 94 -5.11 13.00 7.61
C THR A 94 -6.20 13.86 6.97
N CYS A 95 -6.12 14.15 5.67
CA CYS A 95 -6.93 15.21 5.06
C CYS A 95 -8.19 14.74 4.31
N CYS A 96 -8.28 13.47 3.91
CA CYS A 96 -9.35 12.97 3.04
C CYS A 96 -9.98 11.69 3.60
N LEU A 97 -10.70 11.85 4.72
CA LEU A 97 -11.39 10.76 5.41
C LEU A 97 -12.63 10.24 4.65
N THR A 98 -13.22 11.05 3.77
CA THR A 98 -14.43 10.70 3.02
C THR A 98 -14.35 11.13 1.55
N ALA A 99 -15.03 10.39 0.67
CA ALA A 99 -15.09 10.64 -0.78
C ALA A 99 -15.73 11.99 -1.17
N THR A 100 -16.35 12.70 -0.21
CA THR A 100 -17.01 13.99 -0.43
C THR A 100 -16.07 15.19 -0.25
N THR A 101 -14.83 14.97 0.21
CA THR A 101 -13.83 16.03 0.32
C THR A 101 -13.19 16.32 -1.05
N SER A 102 -13.07 17.60 -1.42
CA SER A 102 -12.41 17.99 -2.66
C SER A 102 -10.93 17.58 -2.61
N MET A 103 -10.50 16.77 -3.56
CA MET A 103 -9.12 16.31 -3.67
C MET A 103 -8.34 17.20 -4.65
N ASP A 104 -7.12 17.56 -4.26
CA ASP A 104 -6.18 18.32 -5.10
C ASP A 104 -5.50 17.42 -6.14
N GLY A 105 -5.56 16.09 -5.96
CA GLY A 105 -4.96 15.11 -6.86
C GLY A 105 -5.45 13.68 -6.61
N PRO A 106 -5.08 12.73 -7.48
CA PRO A 106 -5.50 11.34 -7.35
C PRO A 106 -4.85 10.63 -6.16
N GLY A 107 -5.51 9.59 -5.65
CA GLY A 107 -4.98 8.72 -4.59
C GLY A 107 -4.89 9.39 -3.21
N GLN A 108 -5.70 10.42 -2.94
CA GLN A 108 -5.71 11.11 -1.64
C GLN A 108 -6.69 10.49 -0.63
N LEU A 109 -7.65 9.64 -1.07
CA LEU A 109 -8.61 8.96 -0.19
C LEU A 109 -7.93 8.04 0.84
N LEU A 110 -8.41 8.06 2.09
CA LEU A 110 -7.90 7.19 3.15
C LEU A 110 -8.00 5.71 2.77
N THR A 111 -9.17 5.26 2.32
CA THR A 111 -9.34 3.91 1.76
C THR A 111 -9.08 3.95 0.27
N HIS A 112 -7.96 3.36 -0.14
CA HIS A 112 -7.55 3.26 -1.53
C HIS A 112 -6.56 2.10 -1.67
N TYR A 113 -6.47 1.50 -2.86
CA TYR A 113 -5.65 0.29 -3.07
C TYR A 113 -6.06 -0.88 -2.16
N SER A 114 -7.31 -0.91 -1.72
CA SER A 114 -7.76 -1.86 -0.70
C SER A 114 -8.16 -3.17 -1.39
N PRO A 115 -7.58 -4.32 -1.01
CA PRO A 115 -8.09 -5.61 -1.44
C PRO A 115 -9.50 -5.81 -0.86
N ASN A 116 -10.27 -6.71 -1.47
CA ASN A 116 -11.61 -7.13 -1.04
C ASN A 116 -11.59 -8.01 0.22
N VAL A 117 -10.50 -7.93 0.99
CA VAL A 117 -10.25 -8.62 2.26
C VAL A 117 -9.87 -7.57 3.29
N VAL A 118 -10.42 -7.68 4.51
CA VAL A 118 -10.13 -6.77 5.62
C VAL A 118 -8.61 -6.70 5.82
N SER A 119 -8.08 -5.48 5.91
CA SER A 119 -6.65 -5.23 5.95
C SER A 119 -6.28 -4.37 7.17
N ARG A 120 -5.17 -4.69 7.86
CA ARG A 120 -4.76 -4.01 9.09
C ARG A 120 -3.24 -3.82 9.16
N LEU A 121 -2.83 -2.75 9.82
CA LEU A 121 -1.44 -2.45 10.14
C LEU A 121 -1.08 -3.04 11.52
N LEU A 122 0.18 -3.44 11.66
CA LEU A 122 0.80 -3.83 12.92
C LEU A 122 1.93 -2.87 13.28
N THR A 123 1.89 -2.37 14.50
CA THR A 123 2.95 -1.55 15.10
C THR A 123 3.72 -2.39 16.12
N PRO A 124 4.95 -2.00 16.51
CA PRO A 124 5.64 -2.69 17.60
C PRO A 124 4.85 -2.72 18.91
N ARG A 125 3.93 -1.76 19.11
CA ARG A 125 3.09 -1.69 20.32
C ARG A 125 1.88 -2.61 20.23
N SER A 126 1.30 -2.77 19.05
CA SER A 126 0.17 -3.67 18.81
C SER A 126 0.61 -5.13 18.63
N PHE A 127 1.92 -5.34 18.57
CA PHE A 127 2.60 -6.62 18.45
C PHE A 127 3.47 -6.89 19.69
N GLN A 128 2.86 -7.27 20.81
CA GLN A 128 3.61 -7.65 22.01
C GLN A 128 4.01 -9.12 21.92
N GLN A 129 5.29 -9.39 21.64
CA GLN A 129 5.87 -10.72 21.89
C GLN A 129 5.72 -11.04 23.38
N GLY A 130 5.18 -12.22 23.68
CA GLY A 130 5.24 -12.80 25.00
C GLY A 130 6.71 -12.91 25.44
N THR A 131 6.94 -12.83 26.74
CA THR A 131 8.29 -12.80 27.31
C THR A 131 9.02 -14.15 27.26
N SER A 132 8.57 -15.12 26.48
CA SER A 132 9.08 -16.49 26.56
C SER A 132 8.92 -17.31 25.26
N GLY A 133 9.86 -17.15 24.33
CA GLY A 133 10.18 -18.16 23.30
C GLY A 133 8.99 -18.57 22.44
N ASP A 134 8.21 -17.59 21.99
CA ASP A 134 6.78 -17.73 21.71
C ASP A 134 6.42 -18.61 20.52
N SER A 135 5.61 -19.62 20.80
CA SER A 135 4.76 -20.26 19.82
C SER A 135 3.53 -19.37 19.61
N TRP A 136 3.37 -18.76 18.43
CA TRP A 136 2.15 -18.03 18.03
C TRP A 136 0.94 -18.97 17.78
N SER A 137 0.93 -20.15 18.41
CA SER A 137 -0.13 -21.12 18.29
C SER A 137 -1.35 -20.66 19.08
N GLY A 138 -2.48 -20.49 18.40
CA GLY A 138 -3.71 -19.97 19.03
C GLY A 138 -3.85 -18.45 18.96
N ALA A 139 -2.83 -17.74 18.46
CA ALA A 139 -2.88 -16.29 18.36
C ALA A 139 -4.08 -15.81 17.52
N PHE A 140 -4.70 -14.72 17.98
CA PHE A 140 -5.80 -14.05 17.32
C PHE A 140 -5.54 -12.56 17.17
N VAL A 141 -6.18 -11.97 16.17
CA VAL A 141 -6.05 -10.56 15.84
C VAL A 141 -7.35 -9.85 16.21
N GLU A 142 -7.24 -8.89 17.12
CA GLU A 142 -8.33 -8.02 17.50
C GLU A 142 -8.44 -6.82 16.53
N LEU A 143 -9.62 -6.66 15.94
CA LEU A 143 -9.94 -5.55 15.08
C LEU A 143 -10.56 -4.43 15.93
N THR A 144 -9.87 -3.30 16.04
CA THR A 144 -10.21 -2.18 16.93
C THR A 144 -11.46 -1.38 16.55
N SER A 145 -12.14 -1.70 15.44
CA SER A 145 -13.15 -0.84 14.82
C SER A 145 -14.63 -1.26 14.94
N THR A 146 -15.02 -2.22 15.80
CA THR A 146 -16.45 -2.57 16.00
C THR A 146 -16.90 -2.48 17.47
N PRO A 147 -17.84 -1.57 17.83
CA PRO A 147 -18.37 -1.40 19.20
C PRO A 147 -19.29 -2.54 19.68
N SER A 148 -19.57 -3.55 18.87
CA SER A 148 -20.51 -4.62 19.18
C SER A 148 -20.00 -5.94 18.59
N GLU A 149 -19.65 -6.86 19.48
CA GLU A 149 -19.02 -8.17 19.24
C GLU A 149 -17.52 -8.11 18.88
N MET A 150 -16.68 -8.34 19.91
CA MET A 150 -15.28 -8.76 19.74
C MET A 150 -15.23 -10.03 18.88
N LYS A 151 -14.96 -9.88 17.58
CA LYS A 151 -14.59 -10.99 16.71
C LYS A 151 -13.10 -10.90 16.43
N GLY A 152 -12.32 -11.58 17.25
CA GLY A 152 -10.94 -11.86 16.92
C GLY A 152 -10.88 -12.75 15.68
N VAL A 153 -9.99 -12.43 14.73
CA VAL A 153 -9.70 -13.30 13.60
C VAL A 153 -8.51 -14.16 13.96
N SER A 154 -8.63 -15.48 13.86
CA SER A 154 -7.49 -16.37 14.10
C SER A 154 -6.35 -16.02 13.13
N LEU A 155 -5.11 -15.97 13.63
CA LEU A 155 -3.95 -15.73 12.78
C LEU A 155 -3.83 -16.77 11.64
N LYS A 156 -4.33 -17.99 11.85
CA LYS A 156 -4.39 -19.05 10.83
C LYS A 156 -5.27 -18.73 9.61
N LEU A 157 -6.06 -17.66 9.68
CA LEU A 157 -6.92 -17.16 8.60
C LEU A 157 -6.39 -15.83 8.03
N ALA A 158 -5.20 -15.39 8.49
CA ALA A 158 -4.59 -14.14 8.07
C ALA A 158 -3.47 -14.39 7.05
N VAL A 159 -3.44 -13.57 6.00
CA VAL A 159 -2.28 -13.40 5.12
C VAL A 159 -1.39 -12.32 5.71
N VAL A 160 -0.08 -12.58 5.76
CA VAL A 160 0.92 -11.58 6.18
C VAL A 160 1.70 -11.14 4.96
N ILE A 161 1.68 -9.83 4.68
CA ILE A 161 2.55 -9.19 3.69
C ILE A 161 3.58 -8.37 4.46
N ASP A 162 4.80 -8.88 4.50
CA ASP A 162 5.91 -8.36 5.28
C ASP A 162 6.85 -7.49 4.44
N PHE A 163 7.79 -6.82 5.10
CA PHE A 163 8.90 -6.12 4.47
C PHE A 163 10.16 -6.30 5.31
N GLY A 164 11.22 -6.86 4.71
CA GLY A 164 12.52 -6.99 5.38
C GLY A 164 12.49 -7.91 6.60
N GLY A 165 11.58 -8.88 6.64
CA GLY A 165 11.42 -9.83 7.72
C GLY A 165 10.92 -9.27 9.05
N ILE A 166 10.31 -8.08 9.08
CA ILE A 166 9.78 -7.45 10.30
C ILE A 166 8.79 -8.39 11.02
N LEU A 167 7.89 -9.02 10.28
CA LEU A 167 6.85 -9.94 10.74
C LEU A 167 7.19 -11.41 10.45
N GLN A 168 8.45 -11.73 10.12
CA GLN A 168 8.87 -13.08 9.76
C GLN A 168 8.50 -14.14 10.82
N CYS A 169 8.47 -13.75 12.09
CA CYS A 169 8.07 -14.62 13.19
C CYS A 169 6.63 -15.15 13.08
N LEU A 170 5.73 -14.50 12.33
CA LEU A 170 4.36 -14.95 12.09
C LEU A 170 4.23 -16.01 10.99
N ARG A 171 5.28 -16.22 10.17
CA ARG A 171 5.23 -17.11 9.00
C ARG A 171 4.75 -18.53 9.29
N GLY A 172 5.05 -19.04 10.48
CA GLY A 172 4.64 -20.39 10.91
C GLY A 172 3.20 -20.50 11.42
N SER A 173 2.53 -19.37 11.67
CA SER A 173 1.22 -19.32 12.33
C SER A 173 0.14 -18.59 11.53
N CYS A 174 0.52 -17.94 10.43
CA CYS A 174 -0.41 -17.32 9.49
C CYS A 174 -0.85 -18.30 8.38
N LEU A 175 -1.95 -17.96 7.69
CA LEU A 175 -2.47 -18.73 6.55
C LEU A 175 -1.49 -18.76 5.38
N ALA A 176 -0.95 -17.60 5.04
CA ALA A 176 0.08 -17.45 4.03
C ALA A 176 0.95 -16.24 4.36
N TYR A 177 2.19 -16.28 3.87
CA TYR A 177 3.20 -15.26 4.13
C TYR A 177 3.92 -14.90 2.84
N LEU A 178 4.08 -13.60 2.61
CA LEU A 178 4.90 -13.06 1.54
C LEU A 178 5.70 -11.89 2.09
N ASP A 179 6.99 -11.82 1.75
CA ASP A 179 7.82 -10.66 2.05
C ASP A 179 8.00 -9.87 0.76
N LEU A 180 7.65 -8.58 0.78
CA LEU A 180 7.82 -7.68 -0.36
C LEU A 180 9.29 -7.53 -0.76
N SER A 181 10.20 -7.68 0.20
CA SER A 181 11.63 -7.76 -0.03
C SER A 181 12.35 -8.20 1.24
N ALA A 182 12.84 -9.44 1.24
CA ALA A 182 13.59 -10.00 2.38
C ALA A 182 14.89 -9.23 2.71
N GLN A 183 15.45 -8.48 1.76
CA GLN A 183 16.68 -7.69 1.94
C GLN A 183 16.42 -6.19 2.18
N SER A 184 15.17 -5.81 2.48
CA SER A 184 14.75 -4.40 2.60
C SER A 184 15.06 -3.52 1.37
N ASN A 185 15.11 -4.11 0.18
CA ASN A 185 15.15 -3.42 -1.11
C ASN A 185 13.77 -2.83 -1.44
N VAL A 186 13.71 -1.51 -1.48
CA VAL A 186 12.45 -0.79 -1.72
C VAL A 186 11.99 -0.88 -3.17
N GLU A 187 12.90 -0.97 -4.13
CA GLU A 187 12.53 -1.08 -5.55
C GLU A 187 11.79 -2.40 -5.82
N GLU A 188 12.24 -3.48 -5.19
CA GLU A 188 11.55 -4.78 -5.19
C GLU A 188 10.17 -4.65 -4.54
N ALA A 189 10.08 -3.96 -3.40
CA ALA A 189 8.81 -3.72 -2.73
C ALA A 189 7.83 -2.87 -3.57
N CYS A 190 8.31 -1.83 -4.27
CA CYS A 190 7.51 -1.06 -5.22
C CYS A 190 6.96 -1.96 -6.34
N PHE A 191 7.82 -2.82 -6.89
CA PHE A 191 7.43 -3.74 -7.95
C PHE A 191 6.40 -4.78 -7.48
N ALA A 192 6.47 -5.21 -6.22
CA ALA A 192 5.68 -6.30 -5.67
C ALA A 192 4.39 -5.87 -4.94
N VAL A 193 4.30 -4.66 -4.39
CA VAL A 193 3.24 -4.30 -3.43
C VAL A 193 1.82 -4.54 -3.94
N PHE A 194 1.48 -4.12 -5.17
CA PHE A 194 0.12 -4.35 -5.71
C PHE A 194 -0.12 -5.78 -6.15
N GLU A 195 0.92 -6.49 -6.57
CA GLU A 195 0.79 -7.93 -6.82
C GLU A 195 0.54 -8.69 -5.52
N ALA A 196 1.26 -8.37 -4.45
CA ALA A 196 1.06 -8.98 -3.14
C ALA A 196 -0.36 -8.73 -2.61
N LEU A 197 -0.85 -7.49 -2.71
CA LEU A 197 -2.22 -7.15 -2.32
C LEU A 197 -3.27 -7.93 -3.14
N ARG A 198 -3.10 -8.05 -4.46
CA ARG A 198 -4.01 -8.87 -5.30
C ARG A 198 -3.88 -10.36 -5.03
N TRP A 199 -2.66 -10.85 -4.81
CA TRP A 199 -2.40 -12.25 -4.43
C TRP A 199 -3.11 -12.60 -3.12
N SER A 200 -3.13 -11.69 -2.14
CA SER A 200 -3.79 -11.93 -0.86
C SER A 200 -5.26 -12.31 -1.00
N GLU A 201 -5.96 -11.76 -2.00
CA GLU A 201 -7.37 -12.07 -2.28
C GLU A 201 -7.58 -13.45 -2.90
N THR A 202 -6.53 -14.00 -3.51
CA THR A 202 -6.56 -15.32 -4.16
C THR A 202 -6.31 -16.45 -3.17
N VAL A 203 -5.85 -16.14 -1.96
CA VAL A 203 -5.59 -17.14 -0.91
C VAL A 203 -6.93 -17.67 -0.41
N PRO A 204 -7.23 -18.98 -0.57
CA PRO A 204 -8.50 -19.55 -0.12
C PRO A 204 -8.68 -19.37 1.39
N GLU A 205 -9.91 -19.05 1.82
CA GLU A 205 -10.30 -18.89 3.23
C GLU A 205 -9.68 -17.71 3.98
N VAL A 206 -8.94 -16.82 3.29
CA VAL A 206 -8.42 -15.61 3.91
C VAL A 206 -9.55 -14.74 4.47
N GLN A 207 -9.36 -14.23 5.68
CA GLN A 207 -10.29 -13.30 6.33
C GLN A 207 -9.63 -11.97 6.71
N LEU A 208 -8.31 -11.92 6.70
CA LEU A 208 -7.53 -10.78 7.15
C LEU A 208 -6.20 -10.69 6.41
N VAL A 209 -5.77 -9.48 6.08
CA VAL A 209 -4.42 -9.18 5.59
C VAL A 209 -3.72 -8.28 6.60
N LEU A 210 -2.47 -8.62 6.94
CA LEU A 210 -1.65 -7.90 7.91
C LEU A 210 -0.41 -7.32 7.24
N PHE A 211 -0.09 -6.08 7.59
CA PHE A 211 1.10 -5.37 7.14
C PHE A 211 1.86 -4.79 8.33
N PRO A 212 3.19 -4.66 8.28
CA PRO A 212 3.89 -3.80 9.22
C PRO A 212 3.63 -2.33 8.87
N LEU A 213 3.40 -1.48 9.88
CA LEU A 213 3.56 -0.03 9.72
C LEU A 213 5.05 0.30 9.73
N ILE A 214 5.71 0.11 8.58
CA ILE A 214 7.17 -0.01 8.46
C ILE A 214 7.92 1.12 9.18
N SER A 215 7.43 2.36 9.10
CA SER A 215 8.06 3.54 9.73
C SER A 215 8.16 3.49 11.27
N GLU A 216 7.38 2.63 11.93
CA GLU A 216 7.47 2.43 13.39
C GLU A 216 8.41 1.28 13.78
N TRP A 217 8.85 0.47 12.82
CA TRP A 217 9.73 -0.68 13.07
C TRP A 217 11.20 -0.33 12.78
N SER A 218 12.11 -1.07 13.43
CA SER A 218 13.53 -1.01 13.06
C SER A 218 13.73 -1.75 11.74
N HIS A 219 14.28 -1.07 10.73
CA HIS A 219 14.50 -1.64 9.40
C HIS A 219 15.85 -1.22 8.81
N GLY A 220 16.44 -2.06 7.96
CA GLY A 220 17.72 -1.80 7.28
C GLY A 220 17.63 -0.97 6.01
N CYS A 221 16.47 -0.38 5.72
CA CYS A 221 16.22 0.33 4.46
C CYS A 221 17.07 1.60 4.31
N ALA A 222 17.75 1.72 3.16
CA ALA A 222 18.56 2.89 2.81
C ALA A 222 17.75 4.01 2.13
N ASP A 223 16.78 3.68 1.28
CA ASP A 223 15.97 4.66 0.53
C ASP A 223 14.65 4.96 1.27
N LEU A 224 14.71 5.92 2.20
CA LEU A 224 13.54 6.30 2.98
C LEU A 224 12.48 7.06 2.17
N GLU A 225 12.86 7.76 1.10
CA GLU A 225 11.91 8.53 0.31
C GLU A 225 10.97 7.62 -0.48
N LEU A 226 11.53 6.59 -1.11
CA LEU A 226 10.77 5.58 -1.83
C LEU A 226 10.01 4.66 -0.86
N LEU A 227 10.57 4.37 0.32
CA LEU A 227 9.92 3.51 1.30
C LEU A 227 8.59 4.10 1.77
N VAL A 228 8.54 5.41 1.98
CA VAL A 228 7.29 6.10 2.36
C VAL A 228 6.25 6.02 1.23
N ALA A 229 6.68 5.90 -0.03
CA ALA A 229 5.75 5.63 -1.12
C ALA A 229 5.11 4.24 -0.97
N VAL A 230 5.89 3.18 -0.72
CA VAL A 230 5.37 1.81 -0.48
C VAL A 230 4.45 1.78 0.74
N GLU A 231 4.90 2.35 1.86
CA GLU A 231 4.13 2.38 3.10
C GLU A 231 2.79 3.12 2.94
N ASP A 232 2.74 4.22 2.17
CA ASP A 232 1.48 4.91 1.88
C ASP A 232 0.44 4.00 1.20
N ARG A 233 0.86 3.06 0.34
CA ARG A 233 -0.06 2.11 -0.32
C ARG A 233 -0.60 1.09 0.67
N LEU A 234 0.27 0.54 1.52
CA LEU A 234 -0.13 -0.39 2.58
C LEU A 234 -1.05 0.30 3.61
N PHE A 235 -0.71 1.53 3.99
CA PHE A 235 -1.51 2.34 4.90
C PHE A 235 -2.92 2.56 4.37
N ARG A 236 -3.06 2.95 3.09
CA ARG A 236 -4.37 3.15 2.45
C ARG A 236 -5.13 1.84 2.21
N ALA A 237 -4.42 0.76 1.90
CA ALA A 237 -5.04 -0.56 1.76
C ALA A 237 -5.70 -1.00 3.07
N ALA A 238 -5.08 -0.68 4.21
CA ALA A 238 -5.59 -0.89 5.56
C ALA A 238 -6.50 0.24 6.08
N SER A 239 -6.78 1.27 5.28
CA SER A 239 -7.52 2.48 5.72
C SER A 239 -6.94 3.14 6.98
N GLY A 240 -5.64 2.99 7.21
CA GLY A 240 -4.95 3.47 8.42
C GLY A 240 -5.31 2.71 9.71
N GLU A 241 -6.04 1.61 9.63
CA GLU A 241 -6.50 0.87 10.81
C GLU A 241 -5.41 -0.07 11.34
N VAL A 242 -5.11 0.05 12.63
CA VAL A 242 -4.15 -0.81 13.35
C VAL A 242 -4.89 -1.92 14.09
N ALA A 243 -4.35 -3.13 14.06
CA ALA A 243 -4.86 -4.26 14.82
C ALA A 243 -3.89 -4.68 15.94
N ASN A 244 -4.43 -5.30 16.98
CA ASN A 244 -3.64 -5.90 18.07
C ASN A 244 -3.57 -7.41 17.88
N VAL A 245 -2.38 -7.98 18.04
CA VAL A 245 -2.19 -9.43 18.04
C VAL A 245 -2.06 -9.90 19.48
N HIS A 246 -2.86 -10.90 19.84
CA HIS A 246 -2.87 -11.52 21.16
C HIS A 246 -2.49 -12.99 21.05
N CYS A 247 -1.70 -13.48 22.00
CA CYS A 247 -1.45 -14.90 22.21
C CYS A 247 -2.36 -15.40 23.34
N ASP A 248 -2.84 -16.64 23.20
CA ASP A 248 -3.52 -17.37 24.28
C ASP A 248 -2.56 -17.73 25.42
#